data_AF-A0A497Q2E9-F1
#
_entry.id   AF-A0A497Q2E9-F1
#
_cell.length_a   1.000
_cell.length_b   1.000
_cell.length_c   1.000
_cell.angle_alpha   90.00
_cell.angle_beta   90.00
_cell.angle_gamma   90.00
#
_symmetry.space_group_name_H-M   'P 1'
#
loop_
_entity.id
_entity.type
_entity.pdbx_description
1 polymer ?
#
loop_
_entity_poly.entity_id
_entity_poly.type
_entity_poly.pdbx_seq_one_letter_code
_entity_poly.pdbx_strand_id
1 'polypeptide(L)'
;MRVEFVHRTDGQMKASLFLEPRGRVREEVPVYSTIPSDMQSFKMWKTSWLTHNEYGKWKKGRWPEDLLGRLIPGKILSTRQVDGQGKKPFRGPIIAYRSFIIEAGSKKKLPLVVLGRLKKHVSPKDFEGLALNDEQRESLMADLKQDVWAPIAAWHPQPVSRRQEFDISDVLQFSVRYARALFFKDLTHGGWERFVETEAFK
;
A
#
# COMPACT_ATOMS: atom_id res chain seq x y z
N MET A 1 -21.97 18.50 32.30
CA MET A 1 -21.28 19.36 31.32
C MET A 1 -20.75 18.44 30.23
N ARG A 2 -21.44 18.41 29.08
CA ARG A 2 -21.00 17.67 27.88
C ARG A 2 -19.87 18.45 27.22
N VAL A 3 -18.74 17.78 26.99
CA VAL A 3 -17.79 18.18 25.95
C VAL A 3 -17.93 17.13 24.86
N GLU A 4 -18.70 17.47 23.84
CA GLU A 4 -18.79 16.69 22.60
C GLU A 4 -17.49 16.89 21.82
N PHE A 5 -16.69 15.83 21.71
CA PHE A 5 -15.69 15.72 20.65
C PHE A 5 -16.31 14.93 19.50
N VAL A 6 -17.18 15.60 18.74
CA VAL A 6 -17.59 15.15 17.41
C VAL A 6 -16.78 15.95 16.41
N HIS A 7 -15.58 15.45 16.09
CA HIS A 7 -15.02 15.53 14.73
C HIS A 7 -13.83 14.56 14.60
N ARG A 8 -14.15 13.40 13.98
CA ARG A 8 -13.29 12.30 13.49
C ARG A 8 -12.55 11.47 14.54
N THR A 9 -13.34 10.70 15.26
CA THR A 9 -12.97 9.44 15.90
C THR A 9 -12.41 8.41 14.89
N ASP A 10 -11.29 7.77 15.26
CA ASP A 10 -11.01 6.33 15.03
C ASP A 10 -10.66 5.81 13.61
N GLY A 11 -9.98 6.60 12.77
CA GLY A 11 -9.83 6.30 11.33
C GLY A 11 -8.52 5.69 10.78
N GLN A 12 -7.49 5.35 11.57
CA GLN A 12 -6.34 4.61 11.01
C GLN A 12 -6.67 3.12 10.96
N MET A 13 -6.79 2.55 9.74
CA MET A 13 -6.92 1.09 9.56
C MET A 13 -5.79 0.37 10.31
N LYS A 14 -6.11 -0.26 11.44
CA LYS A 14 -5.25 -1.24 12.12
C LYS A 14 -5.51 -2.59 11.49
N ALA A 15 -4.93 -2.82 10.33
CA ALA A 15 -5.01 -4.11 9.67
C ALA A 15 -3.76 -4.96 9.98
N SER A 16 -3.86 -6.28 9.91
CA SER A 16 -2.72 -7.19 9.91
C SER A 16 -2.83 -8.20 8.78
N LEU A 17 -1.68 -8.62 8.26
CA LEU A 17 -1.54 -9.71 7.31
C LEU A 17 -0.78 -10.85 7.98
N PHE A 18 -1.24 -12.09 7.81
CA PHE A 18 -0.47 -13.27 8.15
C PHE A 18 0.14 -13.84 6.88
N LEU A 19 1.46 -13.84 6.79
CA LEU A 19 2.22 -14.13 5.58
C LEU A 19 3.07 -15.39 5.73
N GLU A 20 3.25 -16.10 4.62
CA GLU A 20 4.17 -17.22 4.50
C GLU A 20 5.05 -17.03 3.26
N PRO A 21 6.26 -16.46 3.39
CA PRO A 21 7.23 -16.45 2.31
C PRO A 21 7.75 -17.86 2.05
N ARG A 22 8.00 -18.23 0.78
CA ARG A 22 8.45 -19.59 0.44
C ARG A 22 9.78 -19.92 1.12
N GLY A 23 9.78 -20.99 1.92
CA GLY A 23 10.96 -21.47 2.64
C GLY A 23 11.38 -20.58 3.81
N ARG A 24 10.51 -19.71 4.31
CA ARG A 24 10.77 -18.83 5.48
C ARG A 24 9.69 -18.99 6.54
N VAL A 25 9.99 -18.52 7.74
CA VAL A 25 9.06 -18.53 8.88
C VAL A 25 7.87 -17.62 8.59
N ARG A 26 6.68 -18.06 9.03
CA ARG A 26 5.46 -17.28 8.95
C ARG A 26 5.55 -16.05 9.85
N GLU A 27 4.93 -14.96 9.42
CA GLU A 27 4.94 -13.71 10.18
C GLU A 27 3.57 -13.03 10.14
N GLU A 28 3.16 -12.43 11.26
CA GLU A 28 2.04 -11.50 11.30
C GLU A 28 2.59 -10.07 11.23
N VAL A 29 2.16 -9.30 10.25
CA VAL A 29 2.63 -7.92 10.01
C VAL A 29 1.45 -6.94 10.14
N PRO A 30 1.52 -5.93 11.01
CA PRO A 30 0.53 -4.86 11.04
C PRO A 30 0.69 -3.97 9.79
N VAL A 31 -0.38 -3.52 9.17
CA VAL A 31 -0.32 -2.61 8.02
C VAL A 31 -1.13 -1.36 8.31
N TYR A 32 -0.64 -0.23 7.80
CA TYR A 32 -1.24 1.09 7.92
C TYR A 32 -1.85 1.51 6.59
N SER A 33 -2.98 2.21 6.64
CA SER A 33 -3.64 2.75 5.44
C SER A 33 -2.71 3.67 4.65
N THR A 34 -2.74 3.54 3.32
CA THR A 34 -2.13 4.51 2.40
C THR A 34 -3.19 5.28 1.62
N ILE A 35 -4.46 5.21 2.04
CA ILE A 35 -5.55 5.97 1.41
C ILE A 35 -5.36 7.46 1.76
N PRO A 36 -5.27 8.35 0.77
CA PRO A 36 -5.02 9.78 0.98
C PRO A 36 -6.11 10.49 1.77
N SER A 37 -5.72 11.45 2.60
CA SER A 37 -6.61 12.31 3.40
C SER A 37 -6.74 13.74 2.86
N ASP A 38 -6.21 14.02 1.67
CA ASP A 38 -6.29 15.31 0.99
C ASP A 38 -6.09 15.14 -0.53
N MET A 39 -6.45 16.17 -1.30
CA MET A 39 -6.38 16.12 -2.77
C MET A 39 -4.97 16.14 -3.35
N GLN A 40 -3.99 16.74 -2.67
CA GLN A 40 -2.61 16.75 -3.13
C GLN A 40 -2.03 15.34 -3.03
N SER A 41 -2.21 14.69 -1.88
CA SER A 41 -1.87 13.30 -1.62
C SER A 41 -2.62 12.36 -2.56
N PHE A 42 -3.89 12.63 -2.88
CA PHE A 42 -4.66 11.86 -3.85
C PHE A 42 -4.07 11.92 -5.26
N LYS A 43 -3.71 13.12 -5.74
CA LYS A 43 -3.06 13.29 -7.05
C LYS A 43 -1.73 12.54 -7.11
N MET A 44 -0.92 12.60 -6.06
CA MET A 44 0.33 11.83 -5.97
C MET A 44 0.06 10.33 -6.00
N TRP A 45 -0.89 9.85 -5.20
CA TRP A 45 -1.26 8.45 -5.12
C TRP A 45 -1.65 7.88 -6.49
N LYS A 46 -2.45 8.64 -7.25
CA LYS A 46 -2.89 8.30 -8.61
C LYS A 46 -1.74 8.04 -9.58
N THR A 47 -0.57 8.67 -9.39
CA THR A 47 0.61 8.45 -10.25
C THR A 47 1.22 7.04 -10.13
N SER A 48 0.78 6.25 -9.14
CA SER A 48 1.20 4.86 -8.94
C SER A 48 0.16 3.84 -9.39
N TRP A 49 -1.00 4.29 -9.84
CA TRP A 49 -2.09 3.39 -10.22
C TRP A 49 -1.76 2.65 -11.49
N LEU A 50 -2.09 1.36 -11.49
CA LEU A 50 -1.92 0.49 -12.64
C LEU A 50 -3.28 -0.06 -13.03
N THR A 51 -3.73 0.19 -14.25
CA THR A 51 -5.03 -0.36 -14.69
C THR A 51 -5.02 -1.88 -14.64
N HIS A 52 -6.20 -2.49 -14.46
CA HIS A 52 -6.32 -3.95 -14.42
C HIS A 52 -5.73 -4.62 -15.67
N ASN A 53 -5.89 -3.99 -16.83
CA ASN A 53 -5.36 -4.47 -18.10
C ASN A 53 -3.82 -4.40 -18.14
N GLU A 54 -3.24 -3.28 -17.70
CA GLU A 54 -1.77 -3.14 -17.60
C GLU A 54 -1.19 -4.12 -16.59
N TYR A 55 -1.83 -4.30 -15.44
CA TYR A 55 -1.44 -5.32 -14.47
C TYR A 55 -1.47 -6.73 -15.08
N GLY A 56 -2.50 -7.04 -15.87
CA GLY A 56 -2.61 -8.30 -16.60
C GLY A 56 -1.45 -8.52 -17.57
N LYS A 57 -1.03 -7.48 -18.30
CA LYS A 57 0.16 -7.51 -19.17
C LYS A 57 1.46 -7.66 -18.38
N TRP A 58 1.64 -6.85 -17.34
CA TRP A 58 2.82 -6.86 -16.47
C TRP A 58 3.02 -8.24 -15.82
N LYS A 59 1.95 -8.86 -15.31
CA LYS A 59 2.00 -10.19 -14.69
C LYS A 59 2.40 -11.31 -15.66
N LYS A 60 2.07 -11.17 -16.95
CA LYS A 60 2.42 -12.14 -18.00
C LYS A 60 3.80 -11.88 -18.62
N GLY A 61 4.36 -10.68 -18.40
CA GLY A 61 5.68 -10.32 -18.88
C GLY A 61 6.79 -11.07 -18.16
N ARG A 62 7.98 -11.07 -18.75
CA ARG A 62 9.19 -11.58 -18.09
C ARG A 62 9.51 -10.72 -16.88
N TRP A 63 9.70 -11.36 -15.72
CA TRP A 63 10.14 -10.69 -14.51
C TRP A 63 11.54 -10.09 -14.72
N PRO A 64 11.75 -8.77 -14.49
CA PRO A 64 13.02 -8.11 -14.74
C PRO A 64 13.99 -8.34 -13.57
N GLU A 65 14.60 -9.52 -13.50
CA GLU A 65 15.51 -9.92 -12.40
C GLU A 65 16.69 -8.95 -12.20
N ASP A 66 17.20 -8.34 -13.28
CA ASP A 66 18.32 -7.40 -13.20
C ASP A 66 17.97 -6.11 -12.42
N LEU A 67 16.69 -5.73 -12.40
CA LEU A 67 16.20 -4.52 -11.75
C LEU A 67 15.46 -4.81 -10.45
N LEU A 68 14.58 -5.80 -10.45
CA LEU A 68 13.70 -6.14 -9.33
C LEU A 68 14.22 -7.35 -8.53
N GLY A 69 15.41 -7.85 -8.85
CA GLY A 69 16.01 -8.98 -8.15
C GLY A 69 15.24 -10.28 -8.34
N ARG A 70 15.65 -11.31 -7.60
CA ARG A 70 14.99 -12.61 -7.66
C ARG A 70 13.56 -12.55 -7.11
N LEU A 71 12.60 -13.09 -7.84
CA LEU A 71 11.21 -13.21 -7.37
C LEU A 71 11.06 -14.40 -6.41
N ILE A 72 10.58 -14.12 -5.20
CA ILE A 72 10.23 -15.13 -4.19
C ILE A 72 8.71 -15.18 -4.03
N PRO A 73 8.05 -16.29 -4.38
CA PRO A 73 6.63 -16.41 -4.11
C PRO A 73 6.36 -16.55 -2.61
N GLY A 74 5.25 -16.01 -2.15
CA GLY A 74 4.71 -16.19 -0.81
C GLY A 74 3.19 -16.24 -0.83
N LYS A 75 2.59 -16.51 0.32
CA LYS A 75 1.13 -16.59 0.50
C LYS A 75 0.64 -15.57 1.52
N ILE A 76 -0.53 -15.01 1.28
CA ILE A 76 -1.33 -14.32 2.30
C ILE A 76 -2.27 -15.36 2.92
N LEU A 77 -1.96 -15.81 4.13
CA LEU A 77 -2.73 -16.84 4.83
C LEU A 77 -4.02 -16.27 5.42
N SER A 78 -3.97 -15.05 5.94
CA SER A 78 -5.16 -14.34 6.41
C SER A 78 -4.93 -12.84 6.42
N THR A 79 -6.05 -12.11 6.42
CA THR A 79 -6.06 -10.65 6.51
C THR A 79 -7.05 -10.25 7.59
N ARG A 80 -6.69 -9.31 8.46
CA ARG A 80 -7.55 -8.85 9.55
C ARG A 80 -7.54 -7.33 9.56
N GLN A 81 -8.60 -6.70 9.10
CA GLN A 81 -8.89 -5.29 9.23
C GLN A 81 -9.78 -5.08 10.45
N VAL A 82 -9.38 -4.21 11.37
CA VAL A 82 -10.24 -3.79 12.48
C VAL A 82 -11.12 -2.64 11.99
N ASP A 83 -12.44 -2.82 12.06
CA ASP A 83 -13.44 -1.76 11.92
C ASP A 83 -14.20 -1.58 13.25
N GLY A 84 -15.06 -0.56 13.34
CA GLY A 84 -15.90 -0.31 14.52
C GLY A 84 -16.87 -1.46 14.89
N GLN A 85 -16.95 -2.51 14.07
CA GLN A 85 -17.77 -3.70 14.27
C GLN A 85 -16.93 -4.97 14.52
N GLY A 86 -15.60 -4.87 14.61
CA GLY A 86 -14.69 -5.99 14.91
C GLY A 86 -13.62 -6.24 13.84
N LYS A 87 -13.09 -7.46 13.81
CA LYS A 87 -12.06 -7.87 12.84
C LYS A 87 -12.72 -8.51 11.62
N LYS A 88 -12.50 -7.95 10.43
CA LYS A 88 -13.00 -8.46 9.14
C LYS A 88 -11.85 -8.63 8.14
N PRO A 89 -11.96 -9.51 7.14
CA PRO A 89 -10.97 -9.55 6.06
C PRO A 89 -11.03 -8.29 5.20
N PHE A 90 -9.95 -8.03 4.45
CA PHE A 90 -9.94 -6.97 3.44
C PHE A 90 -11.02 -7.22 2.38
N ARG A 91 -11.55 -6.14 1.82
CA ARG A 91 -12.64 -6.21 0.82
C ARG A 91 -12.11 -6.47 -0.58
N GLY A 92 -12.10 -7.73 -1.01
CA GLY A 92 -11.78 -8.10 -2.38
C GLY A 92 -10.29 -8.33 -2.63
N PRO A 93 -9.85 -8.43 -3.90
CA PRO A 93 -8.52 -8.94 -4.23
C PRO A 93 -7.41 -8.02 -3.74
N ILE A 94 -6.40 -8.61 -3.10
CA ILE A 94 -5.16 -7.94 -2.71
C ILE A 94 -3.95 -8.73 -3.20
N ILE A 95 -2.82 -8.04 -3.26
CA ILE A 95 -1.49 -8.63 -3.44
C ILE A 95 -0.52 -7.80 -2.62
N ALA A 96 0.47 -8.42 -2.00
CA ALA A 96 1.51 -7.68 -1.28
C ALA A 96 2.88 -7.97 -1.86
N TYR A 97 3.77 -6.97 -1.83
CA TYR A 97 5.14 -7.11 -2.26
C TYR A 97 6.09 -6.51 -1.23
N ARG A 98 7.25 -7.13 -1.08
CA ARG A 98 8.34 -6.65 -0.23
C ARG A 98 9.67 -6.88 -0.91
N SER A 99 10.44 -5.83 -1.13
CA SER A 99 11.77 -5.94 -1.74
C SER A 99 12.89 -5.78 -0.72
N PHE A 100 14.09 -6.14 -1.15
CA PHE A 100 15.32 -5.99 -0.41
C PHE A 100 16.32 -5.21 -1.26
N ILE A 101 17.13 -4.37 -0.61
CA ILE A 101 18.22 -3.60 -1.23
C ILE A 101 19.54 -3.90 -0.51
N ILE A 102 20.65 -3.50 -1.12
CA ILE A 102 21.93 -3.40 -0.40
C ILE A 102 22.09 -1.95 0.03
N GLU A 103 22.26 -1.74 1.32
CA GLU A 103 22.56 -0.42 1.90
C GLU A 103 23.78 -0.59 2.81
N ALA A 104 24.83 0.20 2.57
CA ALA A 104 26.12 0.12 3.28
C ALA A 104 26.69 -1.32 3.36
N GLY A 105 26.61 -2.08 2.26
CA GLY A 105 27.11 -3.46 2.18
C GLY A 105 26.23 -4.52 2.85
N SER A 106 25.09 -4.13 3.43
CA SER A 106 24.18 -5.03 4.14
C SER A 106 22.83 -5.16 3.43
N LYS A 107 22.22 -6.36 3.48
CA LYS A 107 20.89 -6.59 2.89
C LYS A 107 19.82 -5.98 3.80
N LYS A 108 19.17 -4.91 3.34
CA LYS A 108 18.07 -4.23 4.04
C LYS A 108 16.72 -4.65 3.49
N LYS A 109 15.80 -4.98 4.41
CA LYS A 109 14.39 -5.28 4.12
C LYS A 109 13.63 -3.96 3.99
N LEU A 110 12.96 -3.74 2.85
CA LEU A 110 12.07 -2.60 2.68
C LEU A 110 10.68 -2.88 3.30
N PRO A 111 9.88 -1.82 3.55
CA PRO A 111 8.47 -1.96 3.87
C PRO A 111 7.70 -2.87 2.91
N LEU A 112 6.75 -3.61 3.46
CA LEU A 112 5.78 -4.38 2.67
C LEU A 112 4.71 -3.41 2.16
N VAL A 113 4.39 -3.46 0.87
CA VAL A 113 3.31 -2.67 0.26
C VAL A 113 2.20 -3.60 -0.20
N VAL A 114 0.98 -3.30 0.23
CA VAL A 114 -0.26 -4.02 -0.12
C VAL A 114 -0.98 -3.24 -1.19
N LEU A 115 -1.22 -3.89 -2.32
CA LEU A 115 -2.02 -3.35 -3.41
C LEU A 115 -3.39 -4.01 -3.42
N GLY A 116 -4.43 -3.20 -3.64
CA GLY A 116 -5.79 -3.66 -3.80
C GLY A 116 -6.41 -3.12 -5.08
N ARG A 117 -7.47 -3.79 -5.56
CA ARG A 117 -8.32 -3.23 -6.62
C ARG A 117 -9.16 -2.10 -6.06
N LEU A 118 -8.84 -0.87 -6.44
CA LEU A 118 -9.37 0.35 -5.83
C LEU A 118 -10.90 0.33 -5.68
N LYS A 119 -11.63 0.05 -6.77
CA LYS A 119 -13.10 -0.03 -6.81
C LYS A 119 -13.74 -1.04 -5.84
N LYS A 120 -12.96 -1.94 -5.23
CA LYS A 120 -13.43 -2.95 -4.25
C LYS A 120 -13.04 -2.61 -2.81
N HIS A 121 -11.97 -1.84 -2.63
CA HIS A 121 -11.40 -1.53 -1.31
C HIS A 121 -11.72 -0.12 -0.83
N VAL A 122 -11.92 0.82 -1.76
CA VAL A 122 -12.10 2.23 -1.44
C VAL A 122 -13.43 2.71 -1.98
N SER A 123 -14.12 3.49 -1.17
CA SER A 123 -15.42 4.07 -1.43
C SER A 123 -15.36 5.59 -1.31
N PRO A 124 -16.35 6.31 -1.85
CA PRO A 124 -16.45 7.75 -1.65
C PRO A 124 -16.46 8.18 -0.17
N LYS A 125 -16.96 7.31 0.72
CA LYS A 125 -17.03 7.55 2.16
C LYS A 125 -15.66 7.76 2.80
N ASP A 126 -14.63 7.11 2.24
CA ASP A 126 -13.26 7.25 2.71
C ASP A 126 -12.71 8.68 2.48
N PHE A 127 -13.40 9.48 1.66
CA PHE A 127 -13.06 10.87 1.35
C PHE A 127 -14.16 11.88 1.73
N GLU A 128 -15.23 11.46 2.41
CA GLU A 128 -16.30 12.37 2.90
C GLU A 128 -15.72 13.48 3.80
N GLY A 129 -14.53 13.23 4.35
CA GLY A 129 -13.82 14.18 5.15
C GLY A 129 -13.05 15.27 4.42
N LEU A 130 -12.99 15.23 3.09
CA LEU A 130 -12.27 16.22 2.30
C LEU A 130 -13.14 17.45 2.06
N ALA A 131 -12.57 18.65 2.26
CA ALA A 131 -13.20 19.89 1.82
C ALA A 131 -13.03 20.02 0.30
N LEU A 132 -13.94 19.40 -0.46
CA LEU A 132 -13.93 19.39 -1.92
C LEU A 132 -15.00 20.33 -2.48
N ASN A 133 -14.65 21.05 -3.55
CA ASN A 133 -15.65 21.68 -4.40
C ASN A 133 -16.33 20.63 -5.32
N ASP A 134 -17.38 21.02 -6.04
CA ASP A 134 -18.16 20.08 -6.85
C ASP A 134 -17.35 19.45 -7.98
N GLU A 135 -16.51 20.23 -8.67
CA GLU A 135 -15.63 19.73 -9.73
C GLU A 135 -14.63 18.68 -9.21
N GLN A 136 -14.00 18.94 -8.06
CA GLN A 136 -13.09 18.00 -7.40
C GLN A 136 -13.81 16.73 -6.96
N ARG A 137 -15.04 16.86 -6.46
CA ARG A 137 -15.87 15.72 -6.06
C ARG A 137 -16.22 14.87 -7.28
N GLU A 138 -16.67 15.47 -8.38
CA GLU A 138 -16.97 14.75 -9.63
C GLU A 138 -15.74 14.03 -10.19
N SER A 139 -14.59 14.71 -10.22
CA SER A 139 -13.30 14.15 -10.64
C SER A 139 -12.86 12.97 -9.79
N LEU A 140 -12.91 13.11 -8.45
CA LEU A 140 -12.62 12.03 -7.50
C LEU A 140 -13.55 10.83 -7.75
N MET A 141 -14.85 11.07 -7.91
CA MET A 141 -15.83 10.01 -8.14
C MET A 141 -15.62 9.29 -9.46
N ALA A 142 -15.19 9.99 -10.51
CA ALA A 142 -14.80 9.37 -11.78
C ALA A 142 -13.55 8.50 -11.60
N ASP A 143 -12.56 8.98 -10.85
CA ASP A 143 -11.32 8.25 -10.58
C ASP A 143 -11.54 6.98 -9.75
N LEU A 144 -12.38 7.02 -8.71
CA LEU A 144 -12.68 5.86 -7.87
C LEU A 144 -13.46 4.76 -8.60
N LYS A 145 -14.13 5.08 -9.72
CA LYS A 145 -14.79 4.09 -10.59
C LYS A 145 -13.79 3.31 -11.45
N GLN A 146 -12.57 3.81 -11.61
CA GLN A 146 -11.57 3.15 -12.43
C GLN A 146 -11.15 1.80 -11.83
N ASP A 147 -10.90 0.86 -12.73
CA ASP A 147 -10.48 -0.49 -12.35
C ASP A 147 -8.97 -0.60 -12.29
N VAL A 148 -8.40 -0.07 -11.22
CA VAL A 148 -6.96 0.05 -11.03
C VAL A 148 -6.50 -0.73 -9.80
N TRP A 149 -5.25 -1.18 -9.84
CA TRP A 149 -4.49 -1.58 -8.68
C TRP A 149 -3.78 -0.35 -8.11
N ALA A 150 -3.94 -0.15 -6.81
CA ALA A 150 -3.33 0.96 -6.09
C ALA A 150 -2.80 0.47 -4.73
N PRO A 151 -1.74 1.08 -4.18
CA PRO A 151 -1.32 0.77 -2.82
C PRO A 151 -2.42 1.22 -1.85
N ILE A 152 -2.92 0.30 -1.03
CA ILE A 152 -4.00 0.56 -0.05
C ILE A 152 -3.52 0.48 1.40
N ALA A 153 -2.39 -0.21 1.64
CA ALA A 153 -1.76 -0.28 2.94
C ALA A 153 -0.27 -0.64 2.84
N ALA A 154 0.50 -0.38 3.88
CA ALA A 154 1.89 -0.79 3.98
C ALA A 154 2.34 -1.08 5.42
N TRP A 155 3.36 -1.92 5.59
CA TRP A 155 4.00 -2.23 6.88
C TRP A 155 5.47 -1.86 6.87
N HIS A 156 5.92 -1.12 7.89
CA HIS A 156 7.31 -0.82 8.11
C HIS A 156 7.98 -1.86 9.06
N PRO A 157 9.14 -2.44 8.71
CA PRO A 157 9.76 -3.51 9.49
C PRO A 157 10.36 -3.08 10.84
N GLN A 158 10.43 -1.78 11.13
CA GLN A 158 10.89 -1.26 12.42
C GLN A 158 9.70 -0.90 13.33
N PRO A 159 9.71 -1.28 14.62
CA PRO A 159 8.67 -0.89 15.57
C PRO A 159 8.73 0.61 15.79
N VAL A 160 7.74 1.33 15.27
CA VAL A 160 7.57 2.76 15.52
C VAL A 160 7.07 2.89 16.96
N SER A 161 7.87 3.46 17.86
CA SER A 161 7.40 3.77 19.21
C SER A 161 6.28 4.83 19.14
N ARG A 162 5.35 4.87 20.11
CA ARG A 162 4.24 5.86 20.17
C ARG A 162 4.70 7.33 20.16
N ARG A 163 5.99 7.62 20.40
CA ARG A 163 6.58 8.97 20.32
C ARG A 163 7.24 9.28 18.97
N GLN A 164 7.29 8.30 18.05
CA GLN A 164 7.87 8.39 16.70
C GLN A 164 6.81 8.36 15.60
N GLU A 165 5.53 8.59 15.93
CA GLU A 165 4.45 8.77 14.94
C GLU A 165 4.74 9.88 13.91
N PHE A 166 5.76 10.72 14.16
CA PHE A 166 6.24 11.77 13.26
C PHE A 166 7.34 11.32 12.26
N ASP A 167 7.98 10.16 12.43
CA ASP A 167 8.95 9.59 11.47
C ASP A 167 8.31 8.59 10.48
N ILE A 168 6.97 8.56 10.47
CA ILE A 168 6.07 7.91 9.48
C ILE A 168 6.01 8.74 8.17
N SER A 169 6.99 9.63 7.93
CA SER A 169 6.74 10.94 7.30
C SER A 169 6.17 10.96 5.89
N ASP A 170 6.09 9.83 5.15
CA ASP A 170 4.94 9.57 4.27
C ASP A 170 4.90 8.09 3.79
N VAL A 171 4.23 7.21 4.55
CA VAL A 171 4.00 5.80 4.15
C VAL A 171 3.30 5.70 2.80
N LEU A 172 2.45 6.68 2.46
CA LEU A 172 1.84 6.81 1.15
C LEU A 172 2.91 7.15 0.09
N GLN A 173 3.78 8.14 0.30
CA GLN A 173 4.87 8.46 -0.64
C GLN A 173 5.83 7.29 -0.85
N PHE A 174 6.19 6.56 0.21
CA PHE A 174 6.95 5.33 0.06
C PHE A 174 6.22 4.33 -0.84
N SER A 175 4.93 4.08 -0.56
CA SER A 175 4.13 3.11 -1.30
C SER A 175 3.95 3.51 -2.77
N VAL A 176 3.82 4.81 -3.05
CA VAL A 176 3.78 5.37 -4.40
C VAL A 176 5.10 5.12 -5.12
N ARG A 177 6.24 5.51 -4.53
CA ARG A 177 7.57 5.29 -5.11
C ARG A 177 7.84 3.80 -5.36
N TYR A 178 7.48 2.96 -4.40
CA TYR A 178 7.65 1.51 -4.50
C TYR A 178 6.79 0.88 -5.59
N ALA A 179 5.50 1.24 -5.67
CA ALA A 179 4.62 0.77 -6.74
C ALA A 179 5.13 1.24 -8.11
N ARG A 180 5.67 2.46 -8.20
CA ARG A 180 6.29 2.95 -9.43
C ARG A 180 7.54 2.18 -9.82
N ALA A 181 8.42 1.88 -8.87
CA ALA A 181 9.58 1.01 -9.11
C ALA A 181 9.14 -0.38 -9.61
N LEU A 182 8.12 -0.99 -9.00
CA LEU A 182 7.64 -2.33 -9.32
C LEU A 182 6.98 -2.43 -10.70
N PHE A 183 6.07 -1.49 -11.02
CA PHE A 183 5.21 -1.59 -12.21
C PHE A 183 5.70 -0.78 -13.40
N PHE A 184 6.37 0.35 -13.14
CA PHE A 184 6.87 1.26 -14.18
C PHE A 184 8.40 1.24 -14.30
N LYS A 185 9.09 0.41 -13.50
CA LYS A 185 10.56 0.29 -13.50
C LYS A 185 11.27 1.63 -13.19
N ASP A 186 10.58 2.52 -12.49
CA ASP A 186 11.10 3.83 -12.07
C ASP A 186 11.73 3.70 -10.68
N LEU A 187 12.92 3.10 -10.63
CA LEU A 187 13.67 2.96 -9.37
C LEU A 187 14.36 4.27 -8.96
N THR A 188 14.71 5.12 -9.92
CA THR A 188 15.35 6.43 -9.71
C THR A 188 14.50 7.34 -8.85
N HIS A 189 13.19 7.41 -9.08
CA HIS A 189 12.28 8.21 -8.27
C HIS A 189 12.15 7.66 -6.83
N GLY A 190 12.43 6.37 -6.63
CA GLY A 190 12.49 5.71 -5.33
C GLY A 190 13.79 5.91 -4.55
N GLY A 191 14.85 6.42 -5.20
CA GLY A 191 16.19 6.44 -4.61
C GLY A 191 16.81 5.05 -4.50
N TRP A 192 16.39 4.10 -5.35
CA TRP A 192 16.96 2.75 -5.39
C TRP A 192 17.68 2.53 -6.70
N GLU A 193 18.84 1.87 -6.66
CA GLU A 193 19.55 1.45 -7.87
C GLU A 193 18.94 0.17 -8.45
N ARG A 194 18.71 -0.81 -7.57
CA ARG A 194 18.11 -2.11 -7.88
C ARG A 194 17.59 -2.79 -6.62
N PHE A 195 16.71 -3.77 -6.79
CA PHE A 195 16.38 -4.73 -5.74
C PHE A 195 17.25 -5.98 -5.90
N VAL A 196 17.60 -6.62 -4.79
CA VAL A 196 18.29 -7.92 -4.81
C VAL A 196 17.30 -9.09 -4.78
N GLU A 197 16.12 -8.88 -4.20
CA GLU A 197 15.08 -9.87 -4.05
C GLU A 197 13.74 -9.15 -3.86
N THR A 198 12.68 -9.71 -4.41
CA THR A 198 11.30 -9.27 -4.16
C THR A 198 10.43 -10.46 -3.80
N GLU A 199 9.80 -10.39 -2.64
CA GLU A 199 8.75 -11.30 -2.23
C GLU A 199 7.40 -10.83 -2.78
N ALA A 200 6.59 -11.76 -3.31
CA ALA A 200 5.26 -11.51 -3.81
C ALA A 200 4.24 -12.44 -3.14
N PHE A 201 3.33 -11.86 -2.36
CA PHE A 201 2.33 -12.57 -1.57
C PHE A 201 0.95 -12.45 -2.19
N LYS A 202 0.31 -13.59 -2.45
CA LYS A 202 -1.04 -13.69 -3.01
C LYS A 202 -1.93 -14.56 -2.14
#